data_AF-A0A5J5KBB7-F1
#
_entry.id   AF-A0A5J5KBB7-F1
#
_cell.length_a   1.000
_cell.length_b   1.000
_cell.length_c   1.000
_cell.angle_alpha   90.00
_cell.angle_beta   90.00
_cell.angle_gamma   90.00
#
_symmetry.space_group_name_H-M   'P 1'
#
loop_
_entity.id
_entity.type
_entity.pdbx_description
1 polymer ?
#
loop_
_entity_poly.entity_id
_entity_poly.type
_entity_poly.pdbx_seq_one_letter_code
_entity_poly.pdbx_strand_id
1 'polypeptide(L)'
;MRIEDYRELFAALRKRPLVYLPRADFADVVAFVEGCDHGNARSLLTGFREWLVTRAGCGDNLVWWSLVLRLTEPEGPKSPRDIDPGTDARAVETLLRCLDDLLTLRQEQDGLHRIYAAHQAWLDSRARGGCLAGGAAACPAVNWPRPRVTSAE
;
A
#
# COMPACT_ATOMS: atom_id res chain seq x y z
N MET A 1 -11.47 -1.20 16.43
CA MET A 1 -10.70 0.06 16.27
C MET A 1 -11.11 0.65 14.93
N ARG A 2 -11.41 1.95 14.87
CA ARG A 2 -11.88 2.61 13.64
C ARG A 2 -10.73 2.94 12.70
N ILE A 3 -11.03 3.32 11.46
CA ILE A 3 -10.00 3.66 10.45
C ILE A 3 -9.15 4.85 10.92
N GLU A 4 -9.77 5.86 11.54
CA GLU A 4 -9.12 7.03 12.11
C GLU A 4 -8.04 6.63 13.13
N ASP A 5 -8.38 5.71 14.04
CA ASP A 5 -7.48 5.23 15.08
C ASP A 5 -6.21 4.57 14.47
N TYR A 6 -6.33 3.85 13.36
CA TYR A 6 -5.19 3.24 12.67
C TYR A 6 -4.30 4.27 11.96
N ARG A 7 -4.90 5.35 11.42
CA ARG A 7 -4.11 6.45 10.84
C ARG A 7 -3.25 7.13 11.90
N GLU A 8 -3.83 7.40 13.06
CA GLU A 8 -3.08 7.96 14.20
C GLU A 8 -2.00 7.01 14.70
N LEU A 9 -2.30 5.71 14.80
CA LEU A 9 -1.33 4.68 15.18
C LEU A 9 -0.14 4.65 14.23
N PHE A 10 -0.38 4.62 12.92
CA PHE A 10 0.71 4.60 11.93
C PHE A 10 1.47 5.92 11.86
N ALA A 11 0.82 7.06 12.09
CA ALA A 11 1.49 8.34 12.25
C ALA A 11 2.40 8.37 13.49
N ALA A 12 1.97 7.76 14.60
CA ALA A 12 2.77 7.64 15.81
C ALA A 12 3.94 6.67 15.62
N LEU A 13 3.71 5.52 14.95
CA LEU A 13 4.74 4.57 14.56
C LEU A 13 5.82 5.25 13.71
N ARG A 14 5.42 6.05 12.71
CA ARG A 14 6.35 6.81 11.85
C ARG A 14 7.24 7.75 12.64
N LYS A 15 6.69 8.40 13.68
CA LYS A 15 7.44 9.36 14.51
C LYS A 15 8.37 8.68 15.50
N ARG A 16 7.99 7.53 16.05
CA ARG A 16 8.69 6.86 17.15
C ARG A 16 8.66 5.34 16.97
N PRO A 17 9.32 4.78 15.95
CA PRO A 17 9.15 3.38 15.58
C PRO A 17 9.58 2.41 16.67
N LEU A 18 10.65 2.73 17.40
CA LEU A 18 11.21 1.88 18.46
C LEU A 18 10.35 1.80 19.74
N VAL A 19 9.27 2.57 19.84
CA VAL A 19 8.28 2.42 20.91
C VAL A 19 7.33 1.25 20.62
N TYR A 20 7.14 0.93 19.34
CA TYR A 20 6.19 -0.07 18.87
C TYR A 20 6.88 -1.35 18.38
N LEU A 21 8.11 -1.23 17.87
CA LEU A 21 8.82 -2.31 17.20
C LEU A 21 10.20 -2.56 17.82
N PRO A 22 10.67 -3.82 17.84
CA PRO A 22 12.03 -4.13 18.28
C PRO A 22 13.08 -3.62 17.28
N ARG A 23 12.77 -3.60 15.98
CA ARG A 23 13.57 -2.94 14.93
C ARG A 23 12.64 -2.09 14.06
N ALA A 24 13.19 -1.03 13.48
CA ALA A 24 12.45 -0.13 12.60
C ALA A 24 12.66 -0.47 11.11
N ASP A 25 12.86 -1.76 10.80
CA ASP A 25 13.10 -2.23 9.44
C ASP A 25 11.79 -2.61 8.72
N PHE A 26 11.85 -2.78 7.40
CA PHE A 26 10.67 -3.03 6.57
C PHE A 26 9.94 -4.31 6.98
N ALA A 27 10.66 -5.36 7.35
CA ALA A 27 10.07 -6.62 7.75
C ALA A 27 9.27 -6.49 9.06
N ASP A 28 9.81 -5.80 10.06
CA ASP A 28 9.13 -5.55 11.34
C ASP A 28 7.89 -4.67 11.16
N VAL A 29 7.96 -3.64 10.31
CA VAL A 29 6.80 -2.79 10.01
C VAL A 29 5.72 -3.59 9.26
N VAL A 30 6.09 -4.44 8.31
CA VAL A 30 5.14 -5.33 7.61
C VAL A 30 4.46 -6.27 8.60
N ALA A 31 5.23 -6.92 9.49
CA ALA A 31 4.68 -7.82 10.50
C ALA A 31 3.71 -7.11 11.46
N PHE A 32 4.03 -5.88 11.86
CA PHE A 32 3.17 -5.06 12.70
C PHE A 32 1.83 -4.71 12.03
N VAL A 33 1.87 -4.31 10.75
CA VAL A 33 0.67 -3.99 9.97
C VAL A 33 -0.18 -5.24 9.73
N GLU A 34 0.42 -6.38 9.41
CA GLU A 34 -0.28 -7.68 9.34
C GLU A 34 -0.96 -8.02 10.68
N GLY A 35 -0.26 -7.81 11.81
CA GLY A 35 -0.82 -8.05 13.15
C GLY A 35 -2.03 -7.16 13.42
N CYS A 36 -1.96 -5.88 13.05
CA CYS A 36 -3.07 -4.94 13.14
C CYS A 36 -4.27 -5.40 12.30
N ASP A 37 -4.03 -5.86 11.07
CA ASP A 37 -5.07 -6.34 10.17
C ASP A 37 -5.73 -7.62 10.68
N HIS A 38 -4.96 -8.59 11.17
CA HIS A 38 -5.50 -9.78 11.83
C HIS A 38 -6.36 -9.41 13.05
N GLY A 39 -5.86 -8.51 13.90
CA GLY A 39 -6.59 -8.02 15.06
C GLY A 39 -7.88 -7.26 14.71
N ASN A 40 -7.99 -6.80 13.47
CA ASN A 40 -9.17 -6.13 12.92
C ASN A 40 -10.01 -7.00 11.98
N ALA A 41 -9.97 -8.33 12.17
CA ALA A 41 -10.71 -9.30 11.36
C ALA A 41 -10.47 -9.15 9.85
N ARG A 42 -9.23 -8.81 9.44
CA ARG A 42 -8.81 -8.62 8.04
C ARG A 42 -9.50 -7.47 7.30
N SER A 43 -10.13 -6.55 8.05
CA SER A 43 -10.87 -5.42 7.47
C SER A 43 -10.01 -4.15 7.29
N LEU A 44 -8.81 -4.11 7.88
CA LEU A 44 -7.93 -2.93 7.81
C LEU A 44 -7.30 -2.77 6.43
N LEU A 45 -6.87 -3.88 5.83
CA LEU A 45 -6.20 -3.89 4.52
C LEU A 45 -7.16 -4.23 3.36
N THR A 46 -8.48 -4.23 3.59
CA THR A 46 -9.46 -4.47 2.52
C THR A 46 -9.26 -3.50 1.35
N GLY A 47 -9.03 -4.04 0.16
CA GLY A 47 -8.76 -3.30 -1.07
C GLY A 47 -7.32 -2.76 -1.21
N PHE A 48 -6.44 -2.98 -0.21
CA PHE A 48 -5.10 -2.40 -0.23
C PHE A 48 -4.25 -2.96 -1.37
N ARG A 49 -4.28 -4.28 -1.57
CA ARG A 49 -3.51 -4.94 -2.63
C ARG A 49 -3.98 -4.48 -4.01
N GLU A 50 -5.29 -4.46 -4.23
CA GLU A 50 -5.91 -3.99 -5.48
C GLU A 50 -5.50 -2.54 -5.78
N TRP A 51 -5.55 -1.68 -4.75
CA TRP A 51 -5.11 -0.31 -4.85
C TRP A 51 -3.60 -0.21 -5.20
N LEU A 52 -2.73 -1.00 -4.56
CA LEU A 52 -1.30 -1.05 -4.87
C LEU A 52 -1.02 -1.53 -6.30
N VAL A 53 -1.75 -2.55 -6.79
CA VAL A 53 -1.64 -3.04 -8.18
C VAL A 53 -1.94 -1.91 -9.16
N THR A 54 -3.02 -1.16 -8.94
CA THR A 54 -3.37 -0.03 -9.83
C THR A 54 -2.32 1.08 -9.80
N ARG A 55 -1.61 1.29 -8.68
CA ARG A 55 -0.49 2.25 -8.60
C ARG A 55 0.77 1.74 -9.28
N ALA A 56 1.11 0.47 -9.08
CA ALA A 56 2.30 -0.15 -9.66
C ALA A 56 2.13 -0.43 -11.16
N GLY A 57 0.88 -0.49 -11.65
CA GLY A 57 0.53 -0.86 -13.01
C GLY A 57 0.78 -2.34 -13.33
N CYS A 58 1.25 -3.15 -12.38
CA CYS A 58 1.61 -4.56 -12.57
C CYS A 58 1.68 -5.30 -11.23
N GLY A 59 2.01 -6.60 -11.27
CA GLY A 59 2.21 -7.43 -10.08
C GLY A 59 0.91 -7.89 -9.42
N ASP A 60 -0.14 -8.15 -10.19
CA ASP A 60 -1.41 -8.67 -9.66
C ASP A 60 -1.31 -10.07 -9.06
N ASN A 61 -0.22 -10.78 -9.34
CA ASN A 61 0.17 -12.04 -8.71
C ASN A 61 1.01 -11.86 -7.44
N LEU A 62 1.37 -10.63 -7.06
CA LEU A 62 2.21 -10.33 -5.91
C LEU A 62 1.37 -10.08 -4.66
N VAL A 63 1.95 -10.43 -3.51
CA VAL A 63 1.47 -10.00 -2.20
C VAL A 63 1.72 -8.51 -1.98
N TRP A 64 0.94 -7.88 -1.10
CA TRP A 64 0.92 -6.42 -0.97
C TRP A 64 2.28 -5.83 -0.57
N TRP A 65 3.05 -6.47 0.31
CA TRP A 65 4.36 -5.94 0.72
C TRP A 65 5.39 -6.03 -0.42
N SER A 66 5.29 -7.01 -1.33
CA SER A 66 6.12 -7.06 -2.53
C SER A 66 5.76 -5.94 -3.52
N LEU A 67 4.49 -5.55 -3.59
CA LEU A 67 4.06 -4.38 -4.38
C LEU A 67 4.63 -3.09 -3.80
N VAL A 68 4.71 -2.95 -2.48
CA VAL A 68 5.35 -1.79 -1.83
C VAL A 68 6.84 -1.73 -2.17
N LEU A 69 7.56 -2.84 -2.13
CA LEU A 69 8.97 -2.87 -2.57
C LEU A 69 9.11 -2.47 -4.04
N ARG A 70 8.21 -2.94 -4.92
CA ARG A 70 8.20 -2.53 -6.33
C ARG A 70 7.90 -1.05 -6.52
N LEU A 71 7.02 -0.46 -5.72
CA LEU A 71 6.76 1.00 -5.74
C LEU A 71 7.95 1.81 -5.19
N THR A 72 8.73 1.21 -4.30
CA THR A 72 9.94 1.83 -3.73
C THR A 72 11.08 1.82 -4.74
N GLU A 73 11.28 0.68 -5.40
CA GLU A 73 12.30 0.48 -6.42
C GLU A 73 11.82 -0.55 -7.48
N PRO A 74 11.37 -0.09 -8.67
CA PRO A 74 10.80 -0.96 -9.69
C PRO A 74 11.72 -2.09 -10.16
N GLU A 75 13.01 -1.82 -10.30
CA GLU A 75 14.05 -2.80 -10.70
C GLU A 75 14.79 -3.42 -9.49
N GLY A 76 14.41 -3.01 -8.28
CA GLY A 76 15.07 -3.42 -7.04
C GLY A 76 14.63 -4.80 -6.53
N PRO A 77 15.21 -5.24 -5.39
CA PRO A 77 14.88 -6.49 -4.74
C PRO A 77 13.38 -6.62 -4.41
N LYS A 78 12.86 -7.85 -4.53
CA LYS A 78 11.41 -8.17 -4.34
C LYS A 78 11.10 -8.85 -3.01
N SER A 79 12.11 -9.01 -2.17
CA SER A 79 12.05 -9.72 -0.90
C SER A 79 12.71 -8.85 0.18
N PRO A 80 12.08 -8.69 1.37
CA PRO A 80 12.65 -7.94 2.48
C PRO A 80 14.01 -8.47 2.97
N ARG A 81 14.38 -9.70 2.62
CA ARG A 81 15.67 -10.30 3.03
C ARG A 81 16.84 -9.81 2.19
N ASP A 82 16.55 -9.25 1.01
CA ASP A 82 17.54 -8.97 -0.03
C ASP A 82 17.73 -7.46 -0.25
N ILE A 83 17.20 -6.63 0.65
CA ILE A 83 17.24 -5.17 0.54
C ILE A 83 18.37 -4.57 1.38
N ASP A 84 19.05 -3.56 0.85
CA ASP A 84 20.06 -2.81 1.60
C ASP A 84 19.40 -1.84 2.61
N PRO A 85 20.13 -1.36 3.64
CA PRO A 85 19.56 -0.47 4.66
C PRO A 85 18.95 0.83 4.12
N GLY A 86 19.47 1.37 3.02
CA GLY A 86 18.93 2.58 2.40
C GLY A 86 17.60 2.30 1.70
N THR A 87 17.49 1.17 1.01
CA THR A 87 16.24 0.72 0.38
C THR A 87 15.21 0.31 1.42
N ASP A 88 15.62 -0.32 2.51
CA ASP A 88 14.76 -0.65 3.65
C ASP A 88 14.07 0.59 4.23
N ALA A 89 14.83 1.64 4.56
CA ALA A 89 14.28 2.88 5.08
C ALA A 89 13.29 3.54 4.10
N ARG A 90 13.60 3.52 2.79
CA ARG A 90 12.67 4.03 1.75
C ARG A 90 11.41 3.18 1.62
N ALA A 91 11.51 1.87 1.83
CA ALA A 91 10.39 0.94 1.77
C ALA A 91 9.44 1.14 2.96
N VAL A 92 9.98 1.35 4.17
CA VAL A 92 9.21 1.72 5.36
C VAL A 92 8.43 3.02 5.12
N GLU A 93 9.09 4.06 4.62
CA GLU A 93 8.45 5.34 4.31
C GLU A 93 7.37 5.17 3.23
N THR A 94 7.65 4.38 2.18
CA THR A 94 6.68 4.10 1.11
C THR A 94 5.46 3.35 1.65
N LEU A 95 5.64 2.37 2.54
CA LEU A 95 4.55 1.64 3.19
C LEU A 95 3.67 2.57 4.01
N LEU A 96 4.26 3.35 4.92
CA LEU A 96 3.50 4.22 5.83
C LEU A 96 2.73 5.29 5.06
N ARG A 97 3.32 5.85 3.99
CA ARG A 97 2.61 6.75 3.08
C ARG A 97 1.47 6.04 2.36
N CYS A 98 1.68 4.83 1.85
CA CYS A 98 0.64 4.06 1.17
C CYS A 98 -0.55 3.75 2.09
N LEU A 99 -0.28 3.43 3.36
CA LEU A 99 -1.31 3.19 4.37
C LEU A 99 -2.10 4.47 4.66
N ASP A 100 -1.44 5.62 4.85
CA ASP A 100 -2.14 6.88 5.09
C ASP A 100 -3.02 7.28 3.89
N ASP A 101 -2.49 7.19 2.67
CA ASP A 101 -3.25 7.46 1.44
C ASP A 101 -4.49 6.55 1.33
N LEU A 102 -4.32 5.24 1.53
CA LEU A 102 -5.41 4.26 1.47
C LEU A 102 -6.47 4.56 2.53
N LEU A 103 -6.06 4.70 3.79
CA LEU A 103 -6.99 4.87 4.90
C LEU A 103 -7.76 6.17 4.76
N THR A 104 -7.12 7.24 4.28
CA THR A 104 -7.82 8.49 3.98
C THR A 104 -8.82 8.32 2.85
N LEU A 105 -8.46 7.63 1.75
CA LEU A 105 -9.41 7.31 0.68
C LEU A 105 -10.60 6.49 1.20
N ARG A 106 -10.36 5.54 2.12
CA ARG A 106 -11.41 4.70 2.71
C ARG A 106 -12.34 5.43 3.69
N GLN A 107 -11.98 6.63 4.13
CA GLN A 107 -12.88 7.50 4.89
C GLN A 107 -13.93 8.17 4.00
N GLU A 108 -13.69 8.26 2.69
CA GLU A 108 -14.67 8.77 1.73
C GLU A 108 -15.83 7.77 1.56
N GLN A 109 -17.05 8.26 1.38
CA GLN A 109 -18.27 7.45 1.29
C GLN A 109 -18.19 6.34 0.22
N ASP A 110 -17.51 6.60 -0.89
CA ASP A 110 -17.36 5.69 -2.03
C ASP A 110 -15.93 5.16 -2.19
N GLY A 111 -15.05 5.37 -1.20
CA GLY A 111 -13.61 5.09 -1.31
C GLY A 111 -13.30 3.65 -1.71
N LEU A 112 -13.93 2.68 -1.05
CA LEU A 112 -13.74 1.26 -1.36
C LEU A 112 -14.31 0.88 -2.73
N HIS A 113 -15.47 1.44 -3.10
CA HIS A 113 -16.05 1.24 -4.41
C HIS A 113 -15.12 1.75 -5.52
N ARG A 114 -14.52 2.93 -5.34
CA ARG A 114 -13.55 3.50 -6.28
C ARG A 114 -12.30 2.63 -6.43
N ILE A 115 -11.77 2.08 -5.33
CA ILE A 115 -10.63 1.14 -5.36
C ILE A 115 -10.96 -0.05 -6.26
N TYR A 116 -12.10 -0.71 -6.04
CA TYR A 116 -12.47 -1.88 -6.82
C TYR A 116 -12.83 -1.55 -8.26
N ALA A 117 -13.49 -0.42 -8.53
CA ALA A 117 -13.78 0.04 -9.88
C ALA A 117 -12.50 0.31 -10.68
N ALA A 118 -11.51 0.97 -10.07
CA ALA A 118 -10.21 1.23 -10.70
C ALA A 118 -9.43 -0.08 -10.97
N HIS A 119 -9.47 -1.02 -10.01
CA HIS A 119 -8.84 -2.32 -10.20
C HIS A 119 -9.52 -3.13 -11.30
N GLN A 120 -10.85 -3.12 -11.40
CA GLN A 120 -11.58 -3.77 -12.49
C GLN A 120 -11.22 -3.15 -13.85
N ALA A 121 -11.21 -1.82 -13.94
CA ALA A 121 -10.79 -1.12 -15.16
C ALA A 121 -9.35 -1.49 -15.57
N TRP A 122 -8.45 -1.65 -14.59
CA TRP A 122 -7.09 -2.12 -14.82
C TRP A 122 -7.06 -3.55 -15.36
N LEU A 123 -7.84 -4.47 -14.78
CA LEU A 123 -7.97 -5.86 -15.27
C LEU A 123 -8.48 -5.92 -16.70
N ASP A 124 -9.51 -5.13 -17.02
CA ASP A 124 -10.09 -5.05 -18.37
C ASP A 124 -9.09 -4.48 -19.38
N SER A 125 -8.30 -3.49 -18.97
CA SER A 125 -7.22 -2.95 -19.81
C SER A 125 -6.12 -3.98 -20.05
N ARG A 126 -5.74 -4.74 -19.01
CA ARG A 126 -4.74 -5.80 -19.14
C ARG A 126 -5.19 -6.90 -20.10
N ALA A 127 -6.44 -7.34 -19.97
CA ALA A 127 -7.02 -8.37 -20.83
C ALA A 127 -7.05 -7.93 -22.30
N ARG A 128 -7.29 -6.65 -22.58
CA ARG A 128 -7.32 -6.08 -23.94
C ARG A 128 -5.93 -5.76 -24.51
N GLY A 129 -4.95 -5.44 -23.67
CA GLY A 129 -3.71 -4.75 -24.08
C GLY A 129 -2.40 -5.53 -23.98
N GLY A 130 -2.40 -6.83 -23.68
CA GLY A 130 -1.16 -7.64 -23.67
C GLY A 130 -0.19 -7.31 -22.52
N CYS A 131 -0.71 -6.72 -21.44
CA CYS A 131 0.09 -6.35 -20.27
C CYS A 131 0.58 -7.56 -19.48
N LEU A 132 1.89 -7.82 -19.53
CA LEU A 132 2.51 -8.89 -18.78
C LEU A 132 2.47 -8.59 -17.28
N ALA A 133 2.23 -9.63 -16.46
CA ALA A 133 2.19 -9.54 -15.00
C ALA A 133 3.45 -8.87 -14.39
N GLY A 134 4.59 -8.93 -15.11
CA GLY A 134 5.91 -8.45 -14.68
C GLY A 134 6.20 -6.96 -14.84
N GLY A 135 5.35 -6.16 -15.50
CA GLY A 135 5.54 -4.71 -15.63
C GLY A 135 6.07 -4.24 -16.98
N ALA A 136 5.47 -4.68 -18.09
CA ALA A 136 5.69 -4.03 -19.37
C ALA A 136 5.22 -2.56 -19.31
N ALA A 137 5.93 -1.64 -19.96
CA ALA A 137 5.71 -0.19 -19.96
C ALA A 137 4.32 0.28 -20.46
N ALA A 138 3.45 -0.63 -20.89
CA ALA A 138 2.15 -0.34 -21.47
C ALA A 138 0.97 -0.41 -20.48
N CYS A 139 1.21 -0.76 -19.21
CA CYS A 139 0.10 -0.95 -18.27
C CYS A 139 -0.34 0.37 -17.62
N PRO A 140 -1.64 0.67 -17.62
CA PRO A 140 -2.12 1.92 -17.06
C PRO A 140 -1.88 1.94 -15.55
N ALA A 141 -1.13 2.93 -15.07
CA ALA A 141 -1.07 3.26 -13.65
C ALA A 141 -2.18 4.26 -13.33
N VAL A 142 -2.93 4.01 -12.25
CA VAL A 142 -3.94 4.93 -11.77
C VAL A 142 -3.26 5.97 -10.90
N ASN A 143 -3.29 7.22 -11.36
CA ASN A 143 -2.92 8.35 -10.51
C ASN A 143 -4.11 8.63 -9.57
N TRP A 144 -4.03 8.11 -8.36
CA TRP A 144 -5.03 8.38 -7.33
C TRP A 144 -4.96 9.86 -6.94
N PRO A 145 -6.06 10.64 -7.08
CA PRO A 145 -6.08 12.00 -6.58
C PRO A 145 -5.80 11.97 -5.08
N ARG A 146 -5.09 12.97 -4.57
CA ARG A 146 -4.93 13.12 -3.12
C ARG A 146 -6.33 13.16 -2.49
N PRO A 147 -6.55 12.44 -1.38
CA PRO A 147 -7.84 12.44 -0.69
C PRO A 147 -8.30 13.87 -0.41
N ARG A 148 -9.60 14.11 -0.50
CA ARG A 148 -10.14 15.43 -0.15
C ARG A 148 -9.99 15.60 1.35
N VAL A 149 -9.00 16.37 1.80
CA VAL A 149 -8.90 16.75 3.21
C VAL A 149 -10.14 17.58 3.53
N THR A 150 -11.10 16.97 4.23
CA THR A 150 -12.15 17.74 4.90
C THR A 150 -11.48 18.46 6.06
N SER A 151 -11.13 19.72 5.86
CA SER A 151 -10.82 20.62 6.97
C SER A 151 -12.06 20.65 7.88
N ALA A 152 -11.96 20.05 9.06
CA ALA A 152 -12.88 20.35 10.14
C ALA A 152 -12.44 21.71 10.71
N GLU A 153 -13.26 22.74 10.48
CA GLU A 153 -13.26 23.99 11.24
C GLU A 153 -13.76 23.76 12.67
#